data_AF-A0A2V8AJ25-F1
#
_entry.id   AF-A0A2V8AJ25-F1
#
_cell.length_a   1.000
_cell.length_b   1.000
_cell.length_c   1.000
_cell.angle_alpha   90.00
_cell.angle_beta   90.00
_cell.angle_gamma   90.00
#
_symmetry.space_group_name_H-M   'P 1'
#
loop_
_entity.id
_entity.type
_entity.pdbx_description
1 polymer ?
#
loop_
_entity_poly.entity_id
_entity_poly.type
_entity_poly.pdbx_seq_one_letter_code
_entity_poly.pdbx_strand_id
1 'polypeptide(L)'
;MAKTKAQSGIEVPRKVVEFILLGPEDDRRQLQDSPILGDVWVEFARNPGRKLELLITPYKEYAAGTVARALSNCSDIRNADIAYLQGIVAARLTFEEVVRFVVPMTYWWNDRNNGTEIARYLDDPALAADVATILEAAQPLEARKGRGA
;
A
#
# COMPACT_ATOMS: atom_id res chain seq x y z
N MET A 1 7.33 -26.40 -19.82
CA MET A 1 6.35 -25.67 -18.99
C MET A 1 7.06 -25.21 -17.72
N ALA A 2 7.56 -23.97 -17.71
CA ALA A 2 8.28 -23.42 -16.56
C ALA A 2 7.27 -22.79 -15.59
N LYS A 3 7.28 -23.23 -14.33
CA LYS A 3 6.50 -22.61 -13.25
C LYS A 3 7.07 -21.21 -12.99
N THR A 4 6.30 -20.17 -13.29
CA THR A 4 6.61 -18.80 -12.87
C THR A 4 6.70 -18.77 -11.35
N LYS A 5 7.89 -18.47 -10.83
CA LYS A 5 8.18 -18.31 -9.40
C LYS A 5 7.31 -17.14 -8.91
N ALA A 6 6.35 -17.41 -8.03
CA ALA A 6 5.62 -16.35 -7.34
C ALA A 6 6.67 -15.47 -6.64
N GLN A 7 6.70 -14.17 -6.97
CA GLN A 7 7.54 -13.22 -6.26
C GLN A 7 7.16 -13.28 -4.79
N SER A 8 8.10 -13.75 -3.97
CA SER A 8 7.96 -13.84 -2.52
C SER A 8 7.95 -12.41 -1.98
N GLY A 9 6.76 -11.86 -1.75
CA GLY A 9 6.61 -10.62 -1.00
C GLY A 9 7.23 -10.77 0.38
N ILE A 10 7.97 -9.75 0.81
CA ILE A 10 8.58 -9.72 2.15
C ILE A 10 7.46 -9.36 3.13
N GLU A 11 7.14 -10.25 4.06
CA GLU A 11 6.25 -9.94 5.17
C GLU A 11 6.98 -8.96 6.11
N VAL A 12 6.40 -7.78 6.30
CA VAL A 12 6.99 -6.72 7.13
C VAL A 12 6.20 -6.61 8.43
N PRO A 13 6.87 -6.64 9.60
CA PRO A 13 6.17 -6.57 10.87
C PRO A 13 5.39 -5.26 11.06
N ARG A 14 4.21 -5.37 11.67
CA ARG A 14 3.26 -4.24 11.81
C ARG A 14 3.89 -3.02 12.48
N LYS A 15 4.70 -3.20 13.52
CA LYS A 15 5.32 -2.07 14.21
C LYS A 15 6.30 -1.28 13.34
N VAL A 16 6.93 -1.94 12.39
CA VAL A 16 7.83 -1.29 11.41
C VAL A 16 7.02 -0.46 10.46
N VAL A 17 5.90 -1.02 9.99
CA VAL A 17 5.02 -0.35 9.05
C VAL A 17 4.35 0.83 9.74
N GLU A 18 3.91 0.66 10.99
CA GLU A 18 3.43 1.76 11.82
C GLU A 18 4.53 2.80 12.05
N PHE A 19 5.78 2.42 12.31
CA PHE A 19 6.90 3.35 12.48
C PHE A 19 7.25 4.10 11.18
N ILE A 20 7.26 3.41 10.03
CA ILE A 20 7.51 4.00 8.70
C ILE A 20 6.37 4.94 8.31
N LEU A 21 5.12 4.53 8.54
CA LEU A 21 3.95 5.29 8.11
C LEU A 21 3.58 6.41 9.08
N LEU A 22 3.75 6.21 10.38
CA LEU A 22 3.31 7.15 11.42
C LEU A 22 4.47 7.92 12.04
N GLY A 23 5.73 7.61 11.72
CA GLY A 23 6.90 8.17 12.39
C GLY A 23 7.11 7.62 13.82
N PRO A 24 8.13 8.11 14.54
CA PRO A 24 8.27 7.88 15.98
C PRO A 24 7.01 8.35 16.74
N GLU A 25 6.75 7.78 17.92
CA GLU A 25 5.47 7.94 18.65
C GLU A 25 4.97 9.40 18.84
N ASP A 26 5.88 10.38 18.75
CA ASP A 26 5.62 11.82 18.89
C ASP A 26 5.30 12.57 17.58
N ASP A 27 5.38 11.94 16.39
CA ASP A 27 5.20 12.61 15.09
C ASP A 27 4.16 11.93 14.17
N ARG A 28 2.97 11.67 14.73
CA ARG A 28 1.87 10.89 14.12
C ARG A 28 1.16 11.58 12.94
N ARG A 29 1.77 12.56 12.27
CA ARG A 29 1.14 13.33 11.17
C ARG A 29 1.54 12.89 9.75
N GLN A 30 2.40 11.89 9.60
CA GLN A 30 2.92 11.51 8.29
C GLN A 30 1.86 10.94 7.32
N LEU A 31 0.80 10.31 7.83
CA LEU A 31 -0.33 9.83 7.01
C LEU A 31 -1.49 10.82 6.85
N GLN A 32 -1.42 12.03 7.43
CA GLN A 32 -2.57 12.95 7.40
C GLN A 32 -2.99 13.34 5.98
N ASP A 33 -2.05 13.31 5.03
CA ASP A 33 -2.29 13.61 3.62
C ASP A 33 -2.35 12.35 2.73
N SER A 34 -2.32 11.14 3.31
CA SER A 34 -2.35 9.90 2.53
C SER A 34 -3.77 9.59 2.03
N PRO A 35 -3.94 9.26 0.73
CA PRO A 35 -5.23 8.84 0.20
C PRO A 35 -5.64 7.42 0.62
N ILE A 36 -4.74 6.68 1.32
CA ILE A 36 -4.96 5.31 1.79
C ILE A 36 -4.79 5.29 3.31
N LEU A 37 -5.75 4.69 4.02
CA LEU A 37 -5.73 4.59 5.48
C LEU A 37 -4.55 3.75 5.98
N GLY A 38 -3.99 4.13 7.13
CA GLY A 38 -2.81 3.46 7.70
C GLY A 38 -3.03 1.97 8.05
N ASP A 39 -4.24 1.59 8.44
CA ASP A 39 -4.61 0.21 8.74
C ASP A 39 -4.59 -0.69 7.48
N VAL A 40 -4.97 -0.15 6.32
CA VAL A 40 -4.86 -0.83 5.03
C VAL A 40 -3.40 -1.15 4.70
N TRP A 41 -2.50 -0.18 4.88
CA TRP A 41 -1.07 -0.41 4.68
C TRP A 41 -0.49 -1.44 5.65
N VAL A 42 -0.89 -1.38 6.92
CA VAL A 42 -0.49 -2.36 7.94
C VAL A 42 -0.93 -3.77 7.56
N GLU A 43 -2.15 -3.94 7.06
CA GLU A 43 -2.65 -5.25 6.67
C GLU A 43 -1.95 -5.79 5.41
N PHE A 44 -1.65 -4.92 4.44
CA PHE A 44 -0.84 -5.30 3.29
C PHE A 44 0.57 -5.72 3.69
N ALA A 45 1.20 -5.01 4.62
CA ALA A 45 2.55 -5.35 5.04
C ALA A 45 2.65 -6.72 5.73
N ARG A 46 1.62 -7.09 6.50
CA ARG A 46 1.50 -8.42 7.10
C ARG A 46 1.30 -9.51 6.05
N ASN A 47 0.54 -9.23 4.99
CA ASN A 47 0.16 -10.22 4.00
C ASN A 47 0.25 -9.64 2.58
N PRO A 48 1.45 -9.38 2.05
CA PRO A 48 1.61 -8.60 0.81
C PRO A 48 1.02 -9.30 -0.42
N GLY A 49 0.99 -10.63 -0.43
CA GLY A 49 0.37 -11.42 -1.50
C GLY A 49 -1.14 -11.63 -1.35
N ARG A 50 -1.75 -11.21 -0.23
CA ARG A 50 -3.19 -11.38 0.00
C ARG A 50 -3.97 -10.24 -0.65
N LYS A 51 -5.07 -10.58 -1.30
CA LYS A 51 -6.06 -9.58 -1.72
C LYS A 51 -6.91 -9.14 -0.52
N LEU A 52 -7.02 -7.84 -0.32
CA LEU A 52 -7.87 -7.23 0.70
C LEU A 52 -9.12 -6.64 0.05
N GLU A 53 -10.24 -6.64 0.77
CA GLU A 53 -11.44 -5.90 0.38
C GLU A 53 -11.24 -4.44 0.78
N LEU A 54 -11.31 -3.55 -0.21
CA LEU A 54 -11.03 -2.13 -0.05
C LEU A 54 -12.28 -1.33 -0.41
N LEU A 55 -12.49 -0.26 0.34
CA LEU A 55 -13.44 0.80 -0.01
C LEU A 55 -12.65 1.98 -0.57
N ILE A 56 -12.96 2.34 -1.81
CA ILE A 56 -12.32 3.41 -2.57
C ILE A 56 -13.33 4.53 -2.73
N THR A 57 -13.00 5.70 -2.19
CA THR A 57 -13.83 6.90 -2.34
C THR A 57 -13.34 7.68 -3.56
N PRO A 58 -14.18 7.89 -4.59
CA PRO A 58 -13.85 8.75 -5.72
C PRO A 58 -13.51 10.17 -5.27
N TYR A 59 -12.59 10.81 -5.98
CA TYR A 59 -12.19 12.18 -5.68
C TYR A 59 -13.31 13.18 -6.05
N LYS A 60 -13.73 14.02 -5.10
CA LYS A 60 -14.72 15.11 -5.31
C LYS A 60 -15.99 14.62 -6.04
N GLU A 61 -16.26 15.20 -7.22
CA GLU A 61 -17.48 14.98 -8.00
C GLU A 61 -17.38 13.78 -8.96
N TYR A 62 -16.28 13.03 -8.93
CA TYR A 62 -16.14 11.86 -9.79
C TYR A 62 -17.16 10.78 -9.42
N ALA A 63 -17.85 10.28 -10.43
CA ALA A 63 -18.81 9.20 -10.24
C ALA A 63 -18.10 7.89 -9.88
N ALA A 64 -18.62 7.17 -8.89
CA ALA A 64 -18.12 5.86 -8.48
C ALA A 64 -18.09 4.85 -9.64
N GLY A 65 -19.08 4.89 -10.54
CA GLY A 65 -19.10 4.05 -11.74
C GLY A 65 -17.92 4.30 -12.69
N THR A 66 -17.40 5.53 -12.76
CA THR A 66 -16.21 5.86 -13.57
C THR A 66 -14.95 5.22 -12.98
N VAL A 67 -14.78 5.32 -11.65
CA VAL A 67 -13.64 4.69 -10.96
C VAL A 67 -13.72 3.17 -11.06
N ALA A 68 -14.90 2.59 -10.85
CA ALA A 68 -15.13 1.15 -11.00
C ALA A 68 -14.80 0.67 -12.42
N ARG A 69 -15.23 1.42 -13.45
CA ARG A 69 -14.91 1.09 -14.84
C ARG A 69 -13.41 1.19 -15.15
N ALA A 70 -12.73 2.19 -14.61
CA ALA A 70 -11.29 2.34 -14.79
C ALA A 70 -10.54 1.12 -14.22
N LEU A 71 -10.91 0.66 -13.02
CA LEU A 71 -10.34 -0.53 -12.40
C LEU A 71 -10.68 -1.81 -13.17
N SER A 72 -11.93 -1.97 -13.62
CA SER A 72 -12.35 -3.14 -14.41
C SER A 72 -11.65 -3.25 -15.76
N ASN A 73 -11.18 -2.14 -16.32
CA ASN A 73 -10.44 -2.13 -17.59
C ASN A 73 -8.96 -2.51 -17.43
N CYS A 74 -8.43 -2.61 -16.20
CA CYS A 74 -7.08 -3.05 -15.96
C CYS A 74 -7.01 -4.59 -16.09
N SER A 75 -6.58 -5.08 -17.26
CA SER A 75 -6.48 -6.52 -17.57
C SER A 75 -5.56 -7.31 -16.62
N ASP A 76 -4.61 -6.62 -15.99
CA ASP A 76 -3.65 -7.21 -15.06
C ASP A 76 -4.27 -7.48 -13.67
N ILE A 77 -5.40 -6.84 -13.34
CA ILE A 77 -6.11 -7.08 -12.09
C ILE A 77 -7.06 -8.27 -12.27
N ARG A 78 -6.75 -9.40 -11.63
CA ARG A 78 -7.56 -10.63 -11.74
C ARG A 78 -8.47 -10.79 -10.54
N ASN A 79 -9.71 -11.22 -10.73
CA ASN A 79 -10.68 -11.46 -9.65
C ASN A 79 -10.80 -10.25 -8.70
N ALA A 80 -10.99 -9.07 -9.29
CA ALA A 80 -11.02 -7.79 -8.58
C ALA A 80 -12.31 -7.55 -7.79
N ASP A 81 -13.34 -8.39 -7.97
CA ASP A 81 -14.65 -8.33 -7.29
C ASP A 81 -15.13 -6.89 -7.08
N ILE A 82 -15.31 -6.17 -8.20
CA ILE A 82 -15.61 -4.74 -8.20
C ILE A 82 -17.12 -4.52 -8.10
N ALA A 83 -17.54 -3.77 -7.11
CA ALA A 83 -18.90 -3.27 -6.96
C ALA A 83 -18.86 -1.76 -6.67
N TYR A 84 -19.90 -1.02 -7.04
CA TYR A 84 -19.99 0.39 -6.70
C TYR A 84 -21.40 0.77 -6.26
N LEU A 85 -21.45 1.70 -5.32
CA LEU A 85 -22.67 2.38 -4.86
C LEU A 85 -22.36 3.88 -4.83
N GLN A 86 -23.40 4.72 -4.80
CA GLN A 86 -23.27 6.18 -4.79
C GLN A 86 -22.14 6.68 -3.86
N GLY A 87 -21.05 7.15 -4.47
CA GLY A 87 -19.89 7.73 -3.78
C GLY A 87 -18.81 6.75 -3.28
N ILE A 88 -18.94 5.43 -3.49
CA ILE A 88 -17.97 4.43 -3.03
C ILE A 88 -17.81 3.29 -4.06
N VAL A 89 -16.59 2.81 -4.23
CA VAL A 89 -16.26 1.58 -4.98
C VAL A 89 -15.67 0.55 -4.02
N ALA A 90 -16.25 -0.64 -3.97
CA ALA A 90 -15.63 -1.80 -3.33
C ALA A 90 -14.80 -2.56 -4.36
N ALA A 91 -13.58 -2.95 -4.01
CA ALA A 91 -12.73 -3.78 -4.86
C ALA A 91 -11.83 -4.68 -4.01
N ARG A 92 -11.47 -5.85 -4.55
CA ARG A 92 -10.59 -6.83 -3.91
C ARG A 92 -9.22 -6.87 -4.59
N LEU A 93 -8.23 -6.22 -3.98
CA LEU A 93 -6.93 -5.93 -4.58
C LEU A 93 -5.77 -6.38 -3.68
N THR A 94 -4.69 -6.85 -4.30
CA THR A 94 -3.38 -7.06 -3.67
C THR A 94 -2.65 -5.73 -3.47
N PHE A 95 -1.61 -5.73 -2.64
CA PHE A 95 -0.74 -4.57 -2.47
C PHE A 95 -0.16 -4.10 -3.80
N GLU A 96 0.34 -5.03 -4.62
CA GLU A 96 0.89 -4.72 -5.94
C GLU A 96 -0.15 -4.05 -6.85
N GLU A 97 -1.37 -4.59 -6.90
CA GLU A 97 -2.45 -4.01 -7.71
C GLU A 97 -2.85 -2.60 -7.22
N VAL A 98 -2.86 -2.37 -5.90
CA VAL A 98 -3.12 -1.03 -5.33
C VAL A 98 -2.03 -0.05 -5.75
N VAL A 99 -0.75 -0.38 -5.54
CA VAL A 99 0.37 0.50 -5.87
C VAL A 99 0.47 0.76 -7.37
N ARG A 100 0.15 -0.24 -8.19
CA ARG A 100 0.30 -0.16 -9.65
C ARG A 100 -0.88 0.49 -10.35
N PHE A 101 -2.10 0.33 -9.84
CA PHE A 101 -3.31 0.78 -10.54
C PHE A 101 -4.14 1.81 -9.77
N VAL A 102 -4.19 1.75 -8.44
CA VAL A 102 -5.04 2.67 -7.65
C VAL A 102 -4.26 3.92 -7.25
N VAL A 103 -3.05 3.77 -6.70
CA VAL A 103 -2.22 4.89 -6.26
C VAL A 103 -1.98 5.90 -7.41
N PRO A 104 -1.68 5.48 -8.65
CA PRO A 104 -1.49 6.41 -9.76
C PRO A 104 -2.74 7.21 -10.16
N MET A 105 -3.93 6.73 -9.81
CA MET A 105 -5.18 7.44 -10.03
C MET A 105 -5.44 8.55 -9.00
N THR A 106 -4.67 8.58 -7.90
CA THR A 106 -4.85 9.58 -6.84
C THR A 106 -4.28 10.93 -7.28
N TYR A 107 -4.89 12.02 -6.78
CA TYR A 107 -4.37 13.37 -7.03
C TYR A 107 -2.94 13.54 -6.50
N TRP A 108 -2.66 12.98 -5.30
CA TRP A 108 -1.35 13.01 -4.66
C TRP A 108 -0.25 12.45 -5.56
N TRP A 109 -0.47 11.31 -6.22
CA TRP A 109 0.52 10.73 -7.13
C TRP A 109 0.86 11.62 -8.33
N ASN A 110 -0.12 12.39 -8.80
CA ASN A 110 0.02 13.29 -9.94
C ASN A 110 0.55 14.68 -9.56
N ASP A 111 0.79 14.94 -8.27
CA ASP A 111 1.49 16.14 -7.83
C ASP A 111 2.96 16.09 -8.29
N ARG A 112 3.42 17.16 -8.94
CA ARG A 112 4.78 17.27 -9.48
C ARG A 112 5.87 17.11 -8.43
N ASN A 113 5.59 17.48 -7.19
CA ASN A 113 6.57 17.36 -6.11
C ASN A 113 6.77 15.88 -5.74
N ASN A 114 5.70 15.10 -5.67
CA ASN A 114 5.77 13.70 -5.25
C ASN A 114 6.48 12.81 -6.27
N GLY A 115 6.24 13.02 -7.56
CA GLY A 115 6.95 12.27 -8.61
C GLY A 115 8.47 12.47 -8.58
N THR A 116 8.91 13.70 -8.27
CA THR A 116 10.34 14.04 -8.16
C THR A 116 10.96 13.39 -6.91
N GLU A 117 10.27 13.43 -5.77
CA GLU A 117 10.76 12.78 -4.54
C GLU A 117 10.83 11.26 -4.68
N ILE A 118 9.81 10.61 -5.27
CA ILE A 118 9.82 9.15 -5.50
C ILE A 118 10.98 8.75 -6.41
N ALA A 119 11.24 9.50 -7.49
CA ALA A 119 12.35 9.21 -8.39
C ALA A 119 13.70 9.27 -7.65
N ARG A 120 13.90 10.27 -6.77
CA ARG A 120 15.12 10.35 -5.95
C ARG A 120 15.33 9.12 -5.07
N TYR A 121 14.27 8.60 -4.46
CA TYR A 121 14.36 7.38 -3.67
C TYR A 121 14.69 6.15 -4.52
N LEU A 122 14.10 6.03 -5.71
CA LEU A 122 14.34 4.88 -6.60
C LEU A 122 15.75 4.87 -7.20
N ASP A 123 16.33 6.06 -7.42
CA ASP A 123 17.69 6.21 -7.93
C ASP A 123 18.76 6.10 -6.83
N ASP A 124 18.37 6.06 -5.56
CA ASP A 124 19.30 5.95 -4.44
C ASP A 124 19.78 4.48 -4.26
N PRO A 125 21.06 4.16 -4.55
CA PRO A 125 21.57 2.81 -4.38
C PRO A 125 21.62 2.38 -2.90
N ALA A 126 21.57 3.32 -1.95
CA ALA A 126 21.55 3.03 -0.52
C ALA A 126 20.16 2.56 -0.04
N LEU A 127 19.09 2.84 -0.78
CA LEU A 127 17.72 2.51 -0.36
C LEU A 127 17.55 1.04 0.02
N ALA A 128 18.12 0.12 -0.78
CA ALA A 128 18.03 -1.31 -0.49
C ALA A 128 18.75 -1.69 0.81
N ALA A 129 19.89 -1.05 1.10
CA ALA A 129 20.65 -1.26 2.34
C ALA A 129 19.93 -0.65 3.55
N ASP A 130 19.33 0.53 3.38
CA ASP A 130 18.55 1.20 4.42
C ASP A 130 17.29 0.40 4.76
N VAL A 131 16.56 -0.09 3.76
CA VAL A 131 15.40 -0.97 3.95
C VAL A 131 15.82 -2.26 4.66
N ALA A 132 16.92 -2.89 4.26
CA ALA A 132 17.44 -4.07 4.94
C ALA A 132 17.76 -3.79 6.42
N THR A 133 18.41 -2.66 6.70
CA THR A 133 18.75 -2.22 8.06
C THR A 133 17.49 -2.01 8.92
N ILE A 134 16.47 -1.36 8.36
CA ILE A 134 15.19 -1.14 9.04
C ILE A 134 14.50 -2.48 9.34
N LEU A 135 14.50 -3.40 8.37
CA LEU A 135 13.91 -4.73 8.53
C LEU A 135 14.65 -5.58 9.57
N GLU A 136 15.97 -5.45 9.69
CA GLU A 136 16.76 -6.14 10.72
C GLU A 136 16.49 -5.56 12.12
N ALA A 137 16.50 -4.23 12.26
CA ALA A 137 16.23 -3.53 13.51
C ALA A 137 14.81 -3.79 14.06
N ALA A 138 13.89 -4.15 13.17
CA ALA A 138 12.52 -4.47 13.48
C ALA A 138 12.27 -5.83 14.14
N GLN A 139 13.06 -6.86 13.77
CA GLN A 139 12.83 -8.24 14.20
C GLN A 139 12.74 -8.42 15.74
N PRO A 140 13.54 -7.73 16.57
CA PRO A 140 13.45 -7.82 18.02
C PRO A 140 12.15 -7.25 18.62
N LEU A 141 11.46 -6.35 17.93
CA LEU A 141 10.23 -5.69 18.43
C LEU A 141 9.02 -6.63 18.42
N GLU A 142 9.03 -7.64 17.55
CA GLU A 142 8.01 -8.69 17.48
C GLU A 142 8.18 -9.74 18.59
N ALA A 143 9.44 -10.10 18.93
CA ALA A 143 9.75 -11.12 19.94
C ALA A 143 9.31 -10.77 21.36
N ARG A 144 9.06 -9.47 21.65
CA ARG A 144 8.54 -9.01 22.94
C ARG A 144 7.05 -9.27 23.16
N LYS A 145 6.29 -9.62 22.10
CA LYS A 145 4.84 -9.87 22.20
C LYS A 145 4.50 -11.26 22.79
N GLY A 146 5.43 -12.21 22.75
CA GLY A 146 5.22 -13.58 23.25
C GLY A 146 5.48 -13.81 24.74
N ARG A 147 5.79 -12.77 25.53
CA ARG A 147 6.18 -12.89 26.96
C ARG A 147 5.26 -12.16 27.94
N GLY A 148 4.08 -11.73 27.50
CA GLY A 148 3.16 -10.94 28.34
C GLY A 148 1.69 -11.10 27.97
N ALA A 149 1.23 -12.34 27.78
CA ALA A 149 -0.18 -12.70 27.75
C ALA A 149 -0.37 -13.97 28.59
#